data_AF-A0A0J9YFZ3-F1
#
_entry.id   AF-A0A0J9YFZ3-F1
#
_cell.length_a   1.000
_cell.length_b   1.000
_cell.length_c   1.000
_cell.angle_alpha   90.00
_cell.angle_beta   90.00
_cell.angle_gamma   90.00
#
_symmetry.space_group_name_H-M   'P 1'
#
loop_
_entity.id
_entity.type
_entity.pdbx_description
1 polymer ?
#
loop_
_entity_poly.entity_id
_entity_poly.type
_entity_poly.pdbx_seq_one_letter_code
_entity_poly.pdbx_strand_id
1 'polypeptide(L)'
;DLTSAIVLALCWQQFGWLTHDFCHQQPSKNRQNNDLLSSHLGNIVQGFSRDWLKEKHNTHHAATNIVGQDGDIDLAPLLAFVPDDLKKYKSLFEQIISKVIPYQHLYFTFMLPFLRFSWTIQSILFVISAPYNQYKQHVINAPAEQVVILNEIAKDLF
;
A
#
# COMPACT_ATOMS: atom_id res chain seq x y z
N ASP A 1 -15.80 3.18 28.16
CA ASP A 1 -17.00 2.31 28.04
C ASP A 1 -17.08 1.81 26.59
N LEU A 2 -18.13 1.07 26.22
CA LEU A 2 -18.31 0.61 24.83
C LEU A 2 -18.43 1.79 23.84
N THR A 3 -19.08 2.87 24.26
CA THR A 3 -19.25 4.09 23.45
C THR A 3 -17.91 4.69 23.06
N SER A 4 -17.01 4.89 24.02
CA SER A 4 -15.67 5.43 23.75
C SER A 4 -14.86 4.54 22.81
N ALA A 5 -15.00 3.21 22.93
CA ALA A 5 -14.32 2.26 22.05
C ALA A 5 -14.84 2.35 20.60
N ILE A 6 -16.16 2.44 20.41
CA ILE A 6 -16.78 2.61 19.09
C ILE A 6 -16.34 3.92 18.45
N VAL A 7 -16.39 5.03 19.19
CA VAL A 7 -15.96 6.34 18.69
C VAL A 7 -14.49 6.31 18.28
N LEU A 8 -13.63 5.73 19.11
CA LEU A 8 -12.21 5.59 18.78
C LEU A 8 -11.99 4.74 17.52
N ALA A 9 -12.71 3.62 17.38
CA ALA A 9 -12.61 2.76 16.19
C ALA A 9 -13.01 3.49 14.91
N LEU A 10 -14.10 4.26 14.94
CA LEU A 10 -14.53 5.08 13.80
C LEU A 10 -13.50 6.18 13.49
N CYS A 11 -12.99 6.90 14.49
CA CYS A 11 -11.95 7.91 14.28
C CYS A 11 -10.69 7.31 13.64
N TRP A 12 -10.25 6.15 14.12
CA TRP A 12 -9.06 5.46 13.60
C TRP A 12 -9.25 5.03 12.14
N GLN A 13 -10.44 4.52 11.80
CA GLN A 13 -10.82 4.19 10.45
C GLN A 13 -10.83 5.42 9.53
N GLN A 14 -11.33 6.56 10.00
CA GLN A 14 -11.34 7.83 9.26
C GLN A 14 -9.92 8.39 9.05
N PHE A 15 -9.01 8.26 10.01
CA PHE A 15 -7.60 8.66 9.82
C PHE A 15 -6.90 7.88 8.70
N GLY A 16 -7.33 6.65 8.42
CA GLY A 16 -6.86 5.89 7.25
C GLY A 16 -7.24 6.53 5.93
N TRP A 17 -8.51 6.88 5.77
CA TRP A 17 -8.98 7.60 4.57
C TRP A 17 -8.34 8.97 4.44
N LEU A 18 -8.21 9.69 5.55
CA LEU A 18 -7.56 10.99 5.52
C LEU A 18 -6.08 10.88 5.11
N THR A 19 -5.37 9.85 5.59
CA THR A 19 -4.00 9.54 5.12
C THR A 19 -3.97 9.28 3.62
N HIS A 20 -4.92 8.50 3.09
CA HIS A 20 -5.09 8.22 1.67
C HIS A 20 -5.29 9.50 0.85
N ASP A 21 -6.24 10.35 1.25
CA ASP A 21 -6.57 11.58 0.52
C ASP A 21 -5.38 12.55 0.50
N PHE A 22 -4.67 12.68 1.62
CA PHE A 22 -3.43 13.47 1.69
C PHE A 22 -2.32 12.88 0.82
N CYS A 23 -2.17 11.55 0.76
CA CYS A 23 -1.23 10.92 -0.17
C CYS A 23 -1.53 11.27 -1.64
N HIS A 24 -2.81 11.37 -1.99
CA HIS A 24 -3.31 11.81 -3.29
C HIS A 24 -3.28 13.33 -3.52
N GLN A 25 -2.83 14.09 -2.52
CA GLN A 25 -2.71 15.56 -2.58
C GLN A 25 -4.06 16.28 -2.76
N GLN A 26 -5.17 15.66 -2.37
CA GLN A 26 -6.52 16.18 -2.62
C GLN A 26 -6.93 17.31 -1.66
N PRO A 27 -6.67 17.24 -0.34
CA PRO A 27 -7.27 18.21 0.59
C PRO A 27 -6.72 19.64 0.48
N SER A 28 -5.48 19.81 0.04
CA SER A 28 -4.84 21.12 -0.09
C SER A 28 -4.03 21.25 -1.39
N LYS A 29 -3.91 22.48 -1.89
CA LYS A 29 -3.02 22.82 -3.02
C LYS A 29 -1.54 22.79 -2.62
N ASN A 30 -1.23 22.92 -1.33
CA ASN A 30 0.15 22.87 -0.85
C ASN A 30 0.59 21.42 -0.63
N ARG A 31 1.46 20.92 -1.52
CA ARG A 31 1.97 19.55 -1.50
C ARG A 31 2.77 19.22 -0.24
N GLN A 32 3.58 20.16 0.26
CA GLN A 32 4.39 19.94 1.46
C GLN A 32 3.50 19.72 2.68
N ASN A 33 2.41 20.47 2.81
CA ASN A 33 1.45 20.28 3.90
C ASN A 33 0.75 18.93 3.81
N ASN A 34 0.36 18.51 2.60
CA ASN A 34 -0.24 17.19 2.40
C ASN A 34 0.74 16.08 2.76
N ASP A 35 1.99 16.15 2.28
CA ASP A 35 3.02 15.15 2.56
C ASP A 35 3.37 15.07 4.05
N LEU A 36 3.37 16.22 4.74
CA LEU A 36 3.55 16.31 6.18
C LEU A 36 2.38 15.63 6.90
N LEU A 37 1.14 15.99 6.58
CA LEU A 37 -0.05 15.45 7.24
C LEU A 37 -0.25 13.96 6.95
N SER A 38 -0.01 13.49 5.72
CA SER A 38 -0.02 12.06 5.42
C SER A 38 1.06 11.32 6.19
N SER A 39 2.26 11.91 6.37
CA SER A 39 3.32 11.31 7.17
C SER A 39 2.92 11.21 8.64
N HIS A 40 2.33 12.25 9.22
CA HIS A 40 1.88 12.24 10.61
C HIS A 40 0.74 11.22 10.82
N LEU A 41 -0.29 11.27 9.99
CA LEU A 41 -1.45 10.38 10.11
C LEU A 41 -1.10 8.93 9.77
N GLY A 42 -0.28 8.67 8.74
CA GLY A 42 0.14 7.33 8.35
C GLY A 42 1.14 6.71 9.33
N ASN A 43 2.26 7.41 9.56
CA ASN A 43 3.37 6.83 10.33
C ASN A 43 3.10 6.82 11.83
N ILE A 44 2.56 7.91 12.39
CA ILE A 44 2.41 8.06 13.84
C ILE A 44 1.03 7.57 14.30
N VAL A 45 -0.04 8.12 13.72
CA VAL A 45 -1.41 7.77 14.16
C VAL A 45 -1.77 6.35 13.70
N GLN A 46 -1.47 6.01 12.45
CA GLN A 46 -1.80 4.71 11.86
C GLN A 46 -0.67 3.68 11.93
N GLY A 47 0.53 3.99 12.43
CA GLY A 47 1.58 3.00 12.67
C GLY A 47 1.96 2.12 11.47
N PHE A 48 1.79 2.61 10.24
CA PHE A 48 2.28 1.98 9.02
C PHE A 48 3.12 2.98 8.22
N SER A 49 4.00 2.51 7.36
CA SER A 49 4.80 3.39 6.50
C SER A 49 3.90 4.03 5.44
N ARG A 50 3.75 5.35 5.51
CA ARG A 50 3.02 6.14 4.52
C ARG A 50 3.58 5.93 3.12
N ASP A 51 4.90 5.81 2.98
CA ASP A 51 5.53 5.63 1.68
C ASP A 51 5.22 4.26 1.09
N TRP A 52 5.30 3.21 1.90
CA TRP A 52 4.88 1.86 1.49
C TRP A 52 3.43 1.86 1.01
N LEU A 53 2.52 2.46 1.81
CA LEU A 53 1.10 2.52 1.46
C LEU A 53 0.90 3.29 0.16
N LYS A 54 1.55 4.45 0.00
CA LYS A 54 1.44 5.30 -1.19
C LYS A 54 1.98 4.58 -2.44
N GLU A 55 3.09 3.86 -2.32
CA GLU A 55 3.69 3.11 -3.43
C GLU A 55 2.76 1.97 -3.88
N LYS A 56 2.36 1.08 -2.97
CA LYS A 56 1.37 0.01 -3.26
C LYS A 56 0.10 0.57 -3.89
N HIS A 57 -0.42 1.65 -3.31
CA HIS A 57 -1.72 2.18 -3.68
C HIS A 57 -1.69 2.90 -5.04
N ASN A 58 -0.58 3.60 -5.35
CA ASN A 58 -0.37 4.16 -6.67
C ASN A 58 -0.23 3.07 -7.74
N THR A 59 0.46 1.97 -7.44
CA THR A 59 0.54 0.81 -8.34
C THR A 59 -0.85 0.23 -8.61
N HIS A 60 -1.66 0.05 -7.56
CA HIS A 60 -3.05 -0.38 -7.71
C HIS A 60 -3.86 0.56 -8.61
N HIS A 61 -3.77 1.88 -8.45
CA HIS A 61 -4.47 2.83 -9.33
C HIS A 61 -3.94 2.86 -10.77
N ALA A 62 -2.64 2.60 -10.97
CA ALA A 62 -2.04 2.55 -12.29
C ALA A 62 -2.41 1.27 -13.06
N ALA A 63 -2.62 0.15 -12.36
CA ALA A 63 -2.82 -1.16 -12.94
C ALA A 63 -3.95 -1.96 -12.27
N THR A 64 -5.07 -1.31 -11.97
CA THR A 64 -6.16 -1.88 -11.14
C THR A 64 -6.67 -3.21 -11.68
N ASN A 65 -6.67 -4.24 -10.83
CA ASN A 65 -7.10 -5.60 -11.14
C ASN A 65 -6.37 -6.25 -12.33
N ILE A 66 -5.13 -5.81 -12.63
CA ILE A 66 -4.28 -6.44 -13.64
C ILE A 66 -3.41 -7.51 -12.98
N VAL A 67 -3.62 -8.76 -13.39
CA VAL A 67 -2.88 -9.93 -12.87
C VAL A 67 -1.37 -9.74 -13.07
N GLY A 68 -0.61 -9.94 -11.98
CA GLY A 68 0.85 -9.81 -11.97
C GLY A 68 1.38 -8.37 -11.90
N GLN A 69 0.50 -7.38 -11.82
CA GLN A 69 0.87 -5.97 -11.61
C GLN A 69 0.23 -5.40 -10.34
N ASP A 70 -1.04 -5.75 -10.09
CA ASP A 70 -1.76 -5.33 -8.90
C ASP A 70 -1.62 -6.35 -7.77
N GLY A 71 -0.80 -6.02 -6.78
CA GLY A 71 -0.63 -6.86 -5.59
C GLY A 71 -1.89 -6.95 -4.72
N ASP A 72 -2.90 -6.10 -4.92
CA ASP A 72 -4.11 -6.10 -4.07
C ASP A 72 -5.04 -7.29 -4.38
N ILE A 73 -4.88 -7.94 -5.54
CA ILE A 73 -5.59 -9.18 -5.89
C ILE A 73 -4.77 -10.46 -5.60
N ASP A 74 -3.50 -10.32 -5.23
CA ASP A 74 -2.58 -11.43 -4.93
C ASP A 74 -2.63 -11.82 -3.44
N LEU A 75 -3.79 -12.32 -2.99
CA LEU A 75 -4.05 -12.65 -1.57
C LEU A 75 -4.13 -14.17 -1.28
N ALA A 76 -3.71 -14.98 -2.25
CA ALA A 76 -3.58 -16.42 -2.10
C ALA A 76 -2.52 -16.78 -1.02
N PRO A 77 -2.70 -17.88 -0.26
CA PRO A 77 -3.78 -18.86 -0.40
C PRO A 77 -5.06 -18.53 0.38
N LEU A 78 -5.09 -17.46 1.19
CA LEU A 78 -6.19 -17.17 2.11
C LEU A 78 -7.45 -16.65 1.40
N LEU A 79 -7.27 -15.93 0.30
CA LEU A 79 -8.31 -15.42 -0.58
C LEU A 79 -7.91 -15.71 -2.02
N ALA A 80 -8.88 -15.94 -2.90
CA ALA A 80 -8.63 -16.16 -4.32
C ALA A 80 -9.55 -15.25 -5.14
N PHE A 81 -8.96 -14.18 -5.69
CA PHE A 81 -9.65 -13.25 -6.59
C PHE A 81 -9.51 -13.67 -8.05
N VAL A 82 -8.43 -14.39 -8.37
CA VAL A 82 -8.18 -14.94 -9.71
C VAL A 82 -8.39 -16.46 -9.69
N PRO A 83 -9.23 -17.03 -10.56
CA PRO A 83 -9.45 -18.48 -10.61
C PRO A 83 -8.17 -19.30 -10.80
N ASP A 84 -7.19 -18.74 -11.51
CA ASP A 84 -5.89 -19.38 -11.73
C ASP A 84 -5.05 -19.52 -10.47
N ASP A 85 -5.32 -18.78 -9.40
CA ASP A 85 -4.62 -18.95 -8.12
C ASP A 85 -4.84 -20.34 -7.52
N LEU A 86 -6.04 -20.89 -7.71
CA LEU A 86 -6.39 -22.23 -7.22
C LEU A 86 -5.56 -23.32 -7.92
N LYS A 87 -5.08 -23.08 -9.14
CA LYS A 87 -4.21 -24.02 -9.86
C LYS A 87 -2.81 -24.08 -9.26
N LYS A 88 -2.40 -23.06 -8.50
CA LYS A 88 -1.07 -22.98 -7.85
C LYS A 88 -1.01 -23.79 -6.56
N TYR A 89 -2.16 -24.20 -6.01
CA TYR A 89 -2.27 -24.86 -4.71
C TYR A 89 -1.74 -26.30 -4.81
N LYS A 90 -0.62 -26.58 -4.14
CA LYS A 90 0.07 -27.88 -4.22
C LYS A 90 0.21 -28.55 -2.86
N SER A 91 0.45 -27.77 -1.81
CA SER A 91 0.63 -28.26 -0.45
C SER A 91 -0.69 -28.74 0.17
N LEU A 92 -0.59 -29.62 1.17
CA LEU A 92 -1.75 -30.12 1.92
C LEU A 92 -2.56 -28.96 2.54
N PHE A 93 -1.88 -27.95 3.06
CA PHE A 93 -2.52 -26.76 3.64
C PHE A 93 -3.34 -26.01 2.59
N GLU A 94 -2.77 -25.73 1.41
CA GLU A 94 -3.46 -25.04 0.33
C GLU A 94 -4.66 -25.85 -0.17
N GLN A 95 -4.53 -27.18 -0.29
CA GLN A 95 -5.65 -28.05 -0.67
C GLN A 95 -6.79 -28.00 0.36
N ILE A 96 -6.48 -27.92 1.66
CA ILE A 96 -7.51 -27.74 2.70
C ILE A 96 -8.18 -26.36 2.54
N ILE A 97 -7.39 -25.30 2.37
CA ILE A 97 -7.91 -23.94 2.19
C ILE A 97 -8.77 -23.82 0.92
N SER A 98 -8.44 -24.52 -0.16
CA SER A 98 -9.25 -24.51 -1.39
C SER A 98 -10.72 -24.91 -1.17
N LYS A 99 -10.99 -25.76 -0.18
CA LYS A 99 -12.36 -26.16 0.21
C LYS A 99 -13.11 -25.06 0.97
N VAL A 100 -12.37 -24.11 1.53
CA VAL A 100 -12.89 -22.97 2.29
C VAL A 100 -13.10 -21.74 1.39
N ILE A 101 -12.27 -21.56 0.35
CA ILE A 101 -12.34 -20.44 -0.61
C ILE A 101 -13.75 -20.16 -1.16
N PRO A 102 -14.61 -21.13 -1.52
CA PRO A 102 -15.97 -20.84 -1.97
C PRO A 102 -16.80 -19.99 -0.98
N TYR A 103 -16.45 -20.06 0.31
CA TYR A 103 -17.09 -19.32 1.39
C TYR A 103 -16.37 -18.01 1.74
N GLN A 104 -15.40 -17.55 0.94
CA GLN A 104 -14.62 -16.33 1.22
C GLN A 104 -15.46 -15.07 1.42
N HIS A 105 -16.60 -14.97 0.75
CA HIS A 105 -17.55 -13.89 0.95
C HIS A 105 -18.11 -13.80 2.39
N LEU A 106 -18.12 -14.91 3.14
CA LEU A 106 -18.60 -14.94 4.53
C LEU A 106 -17.52 -14.47 5.51
N TYR A 107 -16.26 -14.84 5.28
CA TYR A 107 -15.18 -14.56 6.22
C TYR A 107 -14.33 -13.33 5.85
N PHE A 108 -14.40 -12.86 4.59
CA PHE A 108 -13.63 -11.70 4.12
C PHE A 108 -13.79 -10.48 5.01
N THR A 109 -15.04 -10.12 5.35
CA THR A 109 -15.31 -8.97 6.23
C THR A 109 -14.72 -9.16 7.62
N PHE A 110 -14.80 -10.37 8.18
CA PHE A 110 -14.20 -10.67 9.49
C PHE A 110 -12.67 -10.68 9.45
N MET A 111 -12.05 -10.84 8.27
CA MET A 111 -10.60 -10.74 8.10
C MET A 111 -10.10 -9.28 8.06
N LEU A 112 -10.94 -8.30 7.70
CA LEU A 112 -10.51 -6.91 7.53
C LEU A 112 -9.81 -6.29 8.75
N PRO A 113 -10.23 -6.53 10.01
CA PRO A 113 -9.49 -6.04 11.18
C PRO A 113 -8.05 -6.55 11.24
N PHE A 114 -7.77 -7.75 10.70
CA PHE A 114 -6.44 -8.34 10.70
C PHE A 114 -5.53 -7.78 9.59
N LEU A 115 -6.10 -7.07 8.63
CA LEU A 115 -5.34 -6.40 7.57
C LEU A 115 -4.31 -5.43 8.15
N ARG A 116 -4.59 -4.87 9.34
CA ARG A 116 -3.65 -4.03 10.07
C ARG A 116 -2.33 -4.73 10.38
N PHE A 117 -2.36 -6.00 10.80
CA PHE A 117 -1.12 -6.76 11.07
C PHE A 117 -0.30 -6.91 9.80
N SER A 118 -0.96 -7.25 8.69
CA SER A 118 -0.32 -7.36 7.38
C SER A 118 0.34 -6.03 6.97
N TRP A 119 -0.38 -4.91 7.10
CA TRP A 119 0.14 -3.59 6.74
C TRP A 119 1.34 -3.17 7.58
N THR A 120 1.31 -3.43 8.89
CA THR A 120 2.45 -3.14 9.77
C THR A 120 3.67 -4.00 9.43
N ILE A 121 3.48 -5.30 9.18
CA ILE A 121 4.58 -6.19 8.76
C ILE A 121 5.18 -5.72 7.43
N GLN A 122 4.34 -5.48 6.42
CA GLN A 122 4.79 -5.01 5.11
C GLN A 122 5.49 -3.65 5.19
N SER A 123 5.01 -2.75 6.06
CA SER A 123 5.67 -1.48 6.33
C SER A 123 7.07 -1.65 6.91
N ILE A 124 7.24 -2.56 7.87
CA ILE A 124 8.56 -2.86 8.45
C ILE A 124 9.47 -3.45 7.38
N LEU A 125 8.99 -4.44 6.63
CA LEU A 125 9.76 -5.06 5.55
C LEU A 125 10.17 -4.04 4.49
N PHE A 126 9.26 -3.14 4.10
CA PHE A 126 9.53 -2.05 3.15
C PHE A 126 10.60 -1.09 3.65
N VAL A 127 10.57 -0.71 4.93
CA VAL A 127 11.57 0.20 5.50
C VAL A 127 12.94 -0.48 5.60
N ILE A 128 12.97 -1.76 5.97
CA ILE A 128 14.21 -2.56 6.02
C ILE A 128 14.79 -2.76 4.61
N SER A 129 13.94 -2.99 3.61
CA SER A 129 14.35 -3.16 2.21
C SER A 129 14.58 -1.83 1.48
N ALA A 130 14.24 -0.70 2.09
CA ALA A 130 14.34 0.64 1.49
C ALA A 130 15.72 0.97 0.88
N PRO A 131 16.87 0.53 1.45
CA PRO A 131 18.16 0.73 0.80
C PRO A 131 18.28 0.06 -0.58
N TYR A 132 17.51 -0.99 -0.83
CA TYR A 132 17.50 -1.75 -2.07
C TYR A 132 16.27 -1.47 -2.94
N ASN A 133 15.30 -0.68 -2.44
CA ASN A 133 14.10 -0.34 -3.20
C ASN A 133 14.46 0.66 -4.30
N GLN A 134 14.28 0.25 -5.56
CA GLN A 134 14.53 1.06 -6.74
C GLN A 134 13.81 2.41 -6.69
N TYR A 135 12.55 2.45 -6.24
CA TYR A 135 11.79 3.71 -6.15
C TYR A 135 12.46 4.71 -5.20
N LYS A 136 12.87 4.28 -4.00
CA LYS A 136 13.58 5.16 -3.06
C LYS A 136 14.93 5.61 -3.61
N GLN A 137 15.66 4.71 -4.25
CA GLN A 137 16.93 5.05 -4.90
C GLN A 137 16.72 6.10 -6.01
N HIS A 138 15.69 5.94 -6.85
CA HIS A 138 15.32 6.94 -7.85
C HIS A 138 14.96 8.30 -7.24
N VAL A 139 14.20 8.34 -6.14
CA VAL A 139 13.88 9.61 -5.45
C VAL A 139 15.13 10.28 -4.87
N ILE A 140 16.06 9.50 -4.29
CA ILE A 140 17.34 10.01 -3.77
C ILE A 140 18.23 10.54 -4.90
N ASN A 141 18.26 9.83 -6.03
CA ASN A 141 19.08 10.17 -7.19
C ASN A 141 18.46 11.26 -8.07
N ALA A 142 17.14 11.47 -7.99
CA ALA A 142 16.39 12.38 -8.87
C ALA A 142 16.97 13.80 -8.96
N PRO A 143 17.44 14.45 -7.88
CA PRO A 143 18.07 15.77 -8.02
C PRO A 143 19.33 15.74 -8.88
N ALA A 144 20.17 14.71 -8.72
CA ALA A 144 21.38 14.54 -9.53
C ALA A 144 21.02 14.19 -10.98
N GLU A 145 20.07 13.27 -11.19
CA GLU A 145 19.55 12.91 -12.51
C GLU A 145 18.97 14.14 -13.24
N GLN A 146 18.20 14.98 -12.55
CA GLN A 146 17.66 16.23 -13.12
C GLN A 146 18.76 17.20 -13.55
N VAL A 147 19.80 17.40 -12.73
CA VAL A 147 20.94 18.25 -13.09
C VAL A 147 21.68 17.71 -14.31
N VAL A 148 21.89 16.38 -14.38
CA VAL A 148 22.52 15.74 -15.55
C VAL A 148 21.69 15.93 -16.80
N ILE A 149 20.38 15.66 -16.74
CA ILE A 149 19.46 15.82 -17.89
C ILE A 149 19.44 17.28 -18.36
N LEU A 150 19.37 18.25 -17.43
CA LEU A 150 19.39 19.67 -17.78
C LEU A 150 20.71 20.08 -18.44
N ASN A 151 21.85 19.53 -18.01
CA ASN A 151 23.14 19.78 -18.63
C ASN A 151 23.24 19.18 -20.04
N GLU A 152 22.72 17.97 -20.27
CA GLU A 152 22.69 17.37 -21.62
C GLU A 152 21.78 18.19 -22.56
N ILE A 153 20.59 18.58 -22.11
CA ILE A 153 19.69 19.46 -22.89
C ILE A 153 20.38 20.80 -23.19
N ALA A 154 21.14 21.36 -22.25
CA ALA A 154 21.87 22.61 -22.47
C ALA A 154 22.96 22.46 -23.54
N LYS A 155 23.65 21.32 -23.62
CA LYS A 155 24.64 21.05 -24.68
C LYS A 155 24.02 20.90 -26.06
N ASP A 156 22.78 20.41 -26.15
CA ASP A 156 22.08 20.25 -27.43
C ASP A 156 21.48 21.57 -27.95
N LEU A 157 21.35 22.58 -27.08
CA LEU A 157 20.75 23.88 -27.40
C LEU A 157 21.78 24.99 -27.71
N PHE A 158 23.07 24.78 -27.45
CA PHE A 158 24.15 25.76 -27.65
C PHE A 158 25.36 25.13 -28.35
#